data_AF-A0A7W0PRX0-F1
#
_entry.id   AF-A0A7W0PRX0-F1
#
_cell.length_a   1.000
_cell.length_b   1.000
_cell.length_c   1.000
_cell.angle_alpha   90.00
_cell.angle_beta   90.00
_cell.angle_gamma   90.00
#
_symmetry.space_group_name_H-M   'P 1'
#
loop_
_entity.id
_entity.type
_entity.pdbx_description
1 polymer ?
#
loop_
_entity_poly.entity_id
_entity_poly.type
_entity_poly.pdbx_seq_one_letter_code
_entity_poly.pdbx_strand_id
1 'polypeptide(L)'
;QLGGEPVAEAQYDFGYTDAAGFLQVAQALEDTGVSAYTGAAQFLIEEDELLTAALTIHGVEARHAAYIALINAVSPFPEAYNPALTPAEVLEIAGPFIVG
;
A
#
# COMPACT_ATOMS: atom_id res chain seq x y z
N GLN A 1 -12.38 -14.86 -12.52
CA GLN A 1 -11.61 -13.77 -13.16
C GLN A 1 -12.48 -12.53 -13.06
N LEU A 2 -11.92 -11.38 -12.72
CA LEU A 2 -12.67 -10.19 -12.28
C LEU A 2 -13.08 -9.23 -13.42
N GLY A 3 -12.81 -9.59 -14.69
CA GLY A 3 -13.38 -8.93 -15.87
C GLY A 3 -12.87 -7.53 -16.23
N GLY A 4 -11.98 -6.94 -15.42
CA GLY A 4 -11.37 -5.63 -15.69
C GLY A 4 -10.09 -5.70 -16.54
N GLU A 5 -9.70 -4.55 -17.09
CA GLU A 5 -8.40 -4.34 -17.73
C GLU A 5 -7.43 -3.74 -16.69
N PRO A 6 -6.38 -4.46 -16.26
CA PRO A 6 -5.39 -3.93 -15.33
C PRO A 6 -4.59 -2.79 -15.95
N VAL A 7 -4.03 -1.92 -15.10
CA VAL A 7 -3.02 -0.95 -15.54
C VAL A 7 -1.80 -1.69 -16.10
N ALA A 8 -1.15 -1.09 -17.11
CA ALA A 8 0.11 -1.61 -17.63
C ALA A 8 1.21 -1.54 -16.57
N GLU A 9 2.17 -2.46 -16.64
CA GLU A 9 3.37 -2.41 -15.81
C GLU A 9 4.15 -1.12 -16.08
N ALA A 10 4.57 -0.45 -15.00
CA ALA A 10 5.49 0.68 -15.03
C ALA A 10 6.93 0.23 -14.75
N GLN A 11 7.88 1.13 -14.99
CA GLN A 11 9.26 1.02 -14.56
C GLN A 11 9.41 1.68 -13.20
N TYR A 12 10.17 1.04 -12.32
CA TYR A 12 10.36 1.48 -10.95
C TYR A 12 11.84 1.67 -10.60
N ASP A 13 12.13 2.72 -9.84
CA ASP A 13 13.39 2.90 -9.15
C ASP A 13 13.13 3.16 -7.67
N PHE A 14 13.55 2.22 -6.83
CA PHE A 14 13.36 2.28 -5.38
C PHE A 14 14.56 2.89 -4.65
N GLY A 15 15.68 3.13 -5.33
CA GLY A 15 16.83 3.90 -4.82
C GLY A 15 17.60 3.32 -3.63
N TYR A 16 17.25 2.13 -3.11
CA TYR A 16 17.96 1.53 -1.97
C TYR A 16 19.16 0.68 -2.42
N THR A 17 20.22 0.66 -1.60
CA THR A 17 21.44 -0.14 -1.84
C THR A 17 21.78 -1.09 -0.70
N ASP A 18 21.03 -1.03 0.40
CA ASP A 18 21.24 -1.86 1.59
C ASP A 18 19.91 -2.24 2.26
N ALA A 19 19.99 -3.08 3.28
CA ALA A 19 18.82 -3.58 4.00
C ALA A 19 18.08 -2.47 4.75
N ALA A 20 18.77 -1.44 5.24
CA ALA A 20 18.13 -0.35 5.97
C ALA A 20 17.31 0.52 5.01
N GLY A 21 17.85 0.86 3.84
CA GLY A 21 17.13 1.55 2.77
C GLY A 21 15.94 0.74 2.26
N PHE A 22 16.09 -0.57 2.09
CA PHE A 22 14.97 -1.45 1.73
C PHE A 22 13.83 -1.36 2.75
N LEU A 23 14.13 -1.44 4.05
CA LEU A 23 13.10 -1.36 5.10
C LEU A 23 12.39 0.00 5.14
N GLN A 24 13.08 1.09 4.81
CA GLN A 24 12.46 2.41 4.70
C GLN A 24 11.49 2.50 3.53
N VAL A 25 11.90 2.02 2.36
CA VAL A 25 11.03 1.99 1.17
C VAL A 25 9.85 1.05 1.40
N ALA A 26 10.09 -0.13 1.97
CA ALA A 26 9.05 -1.10 2.27
C ALA A 26 8.02 -0.53 3.28
N GLN A 27 8.47 0.13 4.35
CA GLN A 27 7.56 0.80 5.28
C GLN A 27 6.67 1.82 4.57
N ALA A 28 7.27 2.69 3.74
CA ALA A 28 6.52 3.71 3.00
C ALA A 28 5.48 3.10 2.05
N LEU A 29 5.84 2.04 1.33
CA LEU A 29 4.93 1.39 0.37
C LEU A 29 3.80 0.63 1.08
N GLU A 30 4.08 -0.13 2.13
CA GLU A 30 3.07 -0.93 2.83
C GLU A 30 2.09 -0.03 3.59
N ASP A 31 2.56 1.06 4.23
CA ASP A 31 1.67 2.06 4.85
C ASP A 31 0.77 2.75 3.82
N THR A 32 1.33 3.03 2.64
CA THR A 32 0.58 3.58 1.49
C THR A 32 -0.45 2.57 0.98
N GLY A 33 -0.08 1.30 0.85
CA GLY A 33 -0.95 0.21 0.40
C GLY A 33 -2.14 0.01 1.32
N VAL A 34 -1.91 -0.04 2.64
CA VAL A 34 -2.96 -0.08 3.67
C VAL A 34 -3.98 1.03 3.44
N SER A 35 -3.50 2.27 3.32
CA SER A 35 -4.33 3.46 3.22
C SER A 35 -5.03 3.59 1.85
N ALA A 36 -4.37 3.12 0.78
CA ALA A 36 -4.92 3.06 -0.57
C ALA A 36 -6.09 2.09 -0.67
N TYR A 37 -5.97 0.87 -0.10
CA TYR A 37 -7.08 -0.08 -0.10
C TYR A 37 -8.26 0.40 0.74
N THR A 38 -8.00 1.06 1.88
CA THR A 38 -9.08 1.70 2.65
C THR A 38 -9.77 2.81 1.85
N GLY A 39 -9.01 3.66 1.16
CA GLY A 39 -9.55 4.72 0.30
C GLY A 39 -10.33 4.20 -0.91
N ALA A 40 -9.89 3.08 -1.49
CA ALA A 40 -10.55 2.44 -2.62
C ALA A 40 -11.88 1.78 -2.27
N ALA A 41 -12.07 1.35 -1.01
CA ALA A 41 -13.24 0.59 -0.58
C ALA A 41 -14.58 1.26 -0.93
N GLN A 42 -14.65 2.59 -0.86
CA GLN A 42 -15.86 3.36 -1.19
C GLN A 42 -16.30 3.20 -2.65
N PHE A 43 -15.37 2.94 -3.57
CA PHE A 43 -15.64 2.76 -5.00
C PHE A 43 -16.03 1.32 -5.35
N LEU A 44 -15.89 0.39 -4.41
CA LEU A 44 -16.10 -1.05 -4.62
C LEU A 44 -17.34 -1.59 -3.89
N ILE A 45 -18.14 -0.73 -3.24
CA ILE A 45 -19.30 -1.15 -2.43
C ILE A 45 -20.32 -1.99 -3.22
N GLU A 46 -20.44 -1.76 -4.53
CA GLU A 46 -21.34 -2.50 -5.42
C GLU A 46 -20.65 -3.67 -6.14
N GLU A 47 -19.35 -3.88 -5.88
CA GLU A 47 -18.48 -4.84 -6.58
C GLU A 47 -17.98 -5.90 -5.58
N ASP A 48 -18.88 -6.77 -5.09
CA ASP A 48 -18.62 -7.71 -4.00
C ASP A 48 -17.31 -8.52 -4.15
N GLU A 49 -17.03 -9.02 -5.36
CA GLU A 49 -15.82 -9.79 -5.64
C GLU A 49 -14.55 -8.93 -5.53
N LEU A 50 -14.59 -7.69 -6.04
CA LEU A 50 -13.47 -6.75 -5.97
C LEU A 50 -13.27 -6.21 -4.56
N LEU A 51 -14.34 -5.89 -3.84
CA LEU A 51 -14.28 -5.44 -2.45
C LEU A 51 -13.70 -6.53 -1.55
N THR A 52 -14.11 -7.79 -1.76
CA THR A 52 -13.56 -8.93 -1.02
C THR A 52 -12.08 -9.10 -1.32
N ALA A 53 -11.67 -9.02 -2.59
CA ALA A 53 -10.26 -9.09 -2.98
C ALA A 53 -9.45 -7.96 -2.32
N ALA A 54 -9.91 -6.70 -2.45
CA ALA A 54 -9.29 -5.53 -1.83
C ALA A 54 -9.14 -5.68 -0.31
N LEU A 55 -10.16 -6.18 0.39
CA LEU A 55 -10.11 -6.39 1.83
C LEU A 55 -9.06 -7.45 2.22
N THR A 56 -8.93 -8.52 1.43
CA THR A 56 -7.91 -9.54 1.70
C THR A 56 -6.49 -9.00 1.52
N ILE A 57 -6.26 -8.15 0.52
CA ILE A 57 -4.95 -7.53 0.29
C ILE A 57 -4.65 -6.50 1.37
N HIS A 58 -5.61 -5.63 1.72
CA HIS A 58 -5.48 -4.67 2.82
C HIS A 58 -4.98 -5.33 4.12
N GLY A 59 -5.55 -6.48 4.48
CA GLY A 59 -5.12 -7.23 5.66
C GLY A 59 -3.72 -7.84 5.56
N VAL A 60 -3.20 -8.10 4.35
CA VAL A 60 -1.80 -8.50 4.15
C VAL A 60 -0.87 -7.31 4.31
N GLU A 61 -1.15 -6.19 3.63
CA GLU A 61 -0.38 -4.94 3.72
C GLU A 61 -0.23 -4.48 5.18
N ALA A 62 -1.34 -4.51 5.95
CA ALA A 62 -1.31 -4.12 7.36
C ALA A 62 -0.41 -5.02 8.22
N ARG A 63 -0.29 -6.32 7.89
CA ARG A 63 0.61 -7.25 8.59
C ARG A 63 2.06 -6.97 8.22
N HIS A 64 2.35 -6.66 6.97
CA HIS A 64 3.70 -6.27 6.55
C HIS A 64 4.12 -4.95 7.19
N ALA A 65 3.28 -3.92 7.13
CA ALA A 65 3.50 -2.63 7.77
C ALA A 65 3.82 -2.78 9.26
N ALA A 66 3.01 -3.56 10.00
CA ALA A 66 3.24 -3.83 11.42
C ALA A 66 4.56 -4.58 11.67
N TYR A 67 4.89 -5.57 10.81
CA TYR A 67 6.12 -6.34 10.95
C TYR A 67 7.38 -5.52 10.64
N ILE A 68 7.34 -4.67 9.61
CA ILE A 68 8.43 -3.78 9.25
C ILE A 68 8.62 -2.71 10.33
N ALA A 69 7.54 -2.16 10.89
CA ALA A 69 7.60 -1.22 12.01
C ALA A 69 8.30 -1.86 13.23
N LEU A 70 7.97 -3.13 13.53
CA LEU A 70 8.66 -3.88 14.59
C LEU A 70 10.16 -4.01 14.33
N ILE A 71 10.56 -4.35 13.10
CA ILE A 71 11.98 -4.45 12.70
C ILE A 71 12.68 -3.09 12.84
N ASN A 72 11.99 -2.00 12.49
CA ASN A 72 12.46 -0.63 12.64
C ASN A 72 12.43 -0.11 14.09
N ALA A 73 12.09 -0.96 15.07
CA ALA A 73 11.95 -0.62 16.49
C ALA A 73 10.93 0.51 16.76
N VAL A 74 9.89 0.59 15.93
CA VAL A 74 8.71 1.45 16.08
C VAL A 74 7.53 0.60 16.57
N SER A 75 6.52 1.24 17.18
CA SER A 75 5.27 0.56 17.51
C SER A 75 4.65 -0.07 16.25
N PRO A 76 4.31 -1.37 16.25
CA PRO A 76 3.56 -1.98 15.14
C PRO A 76 2.12 -1.48 14.98
N PHE A 77 1.65 -0.69 15.94
CA PHE A 77 0.31 -0.12 16.03
C PHE A 77 0.44 1.33 16.53
N PRO A 78 1.04 2.24 15.74
CA PRO A 78 1.28 3.61 16.18
C PRO A 78 -0.02 4.40 16.34
N GLU A 79 -1.01 4.10 15.49
CA GLU A 79 -2.31 4.77 15.43
C GLU A 79 -3.46 3.78 15.60
N ALA A 80 -4.61 4.27 16.06
CA ALA A 80 -5.81 3.45 16.27
C ALA A 80 -6.57 3.12 14.98
N TYR A 81 -6.31 3.88 13.91
CA TYR A 81 -6.92 3.72 12.59
C TYR A 81 -5.95 4.18 11.51
N ASN A 82 -6.07 3.60 10.31
CA ASN A 82 -5.31 4.03 9.15
C ASN A 82 -6.17 5.00 8.33
N PRO A 83 -5.66 6.20 7.96
CA PRO A 83 -6.41 7.14 7.15
C PRO A 83 -6.66 6.57 5.76
N ALA A 84 -7.83 6.89 5.18
CA ALA A 84 -8.10 6.60 3.78
C ALA A 84 -7.38 7.63 2.90
N LEU A 85 -6.56 7.18 1.95
CA LEU A 85 -5.94 8.07 0.96
C LEU A 85 -6.75 8.10 -0.34
N THR A 86 -6.83 9.28 -0.94
CA THR A 86 -7.29 9.47 -2.31
C THR A 86 -6.24 8.97 -3.30
N PRO A 87 -6.62 8.65 -4.55
CA PRO A 87 -5.65 8.28 -5.59
C PRO A 87 -4.54 9.33 -5.81
N ALA A 88 -4.84 10.62 -5.61
CA ALA A 88 -3.86 11.69 -5.74
C ALA A 88 -2.81 11.64 -4.62
N GLU A 89 -3.23 11.41 -3.37
CA GLU A 89 -2.32 11.28 -2.23
C GLU A 89 -1.50 9.98 -2.31
N VAL A 90 -2.11 8.88 -2.78
CA VAL A 90 -1.37 7.65 -3.09
C VAL A 90 -0.28 7.93 -4.13
N LEU A 91 -0.60 8.66 -5.20
CA LEU A 91 0.37 9.01 -6.23
C LEU A 91 1.44 9.99 -5.73
N GLU A 92 1.11 10.88 -4.79
CA GLU A 92 2.10 11.77 -4.18
C GLU A 92 3.19 10.98 -3.42
N ILE A 93 2.80 9.91 -2.73
CA ILE A 93 3.73 9.08 -1.94
C ILE A 93 4.46 8.06 -2.81
N ALA A 94 3.74 7.33 -3.66
CA ALA A 94 4.30 6.23 -4.46
C ALA A 94 4.93 6.71 -5.79
N GLY A 95 4.49 7.85 -6.31
CA GLY A 95 4.93 8.41 -7.59
C GLY A 95 6.44 8.62 -7.73
N PRO A 96 7.18 9.04 -6.69
CA PRO A 96 8.64 9.14 -6.74
C PRO A 96 9.35 7.83 -7.10
N PHE A 97 8.73 6.67 -6.90
CA PHE A 97 9.29 5.36 -7.28
C PHE A 97 8.95 4.95 -8.72
N ILE A 98 8.05 5.67 -9.40
CA ILE A 98 7.61 5.37 -10.76
C ILE A 98 8.40 6.25 -11.74
N VAL A 99 9.23 5.63 -12.58
CA VAL A 99 10.19 6.34 -13.43
C VAL A 99 9.93 6.26 -14.93
N GLY A 100 8.94 5.48 -15.37
CA GLY A 100 8.59 5.36 -16.80
C GLY A 100 7.50 4.36 -17.09
#